data_AF-A0A355WE47-F1
#
_entry.id   AF-A0A355WE47-F1
#
_cell.length_a   1.000
_cell.length_b   1.000
_cell.length_c   1.000
_cell.angle_alpha   90.00
_cell.angle_beta   90.00
_cell.angle_gamma   90.00
#
_symmetry.space_group_name_H-M   'P 1'
#
loop_
_entity.id
_entity.type
_entity.pdbx_description
1 polymer ?
#
loop_
_entity_poly.entity_id
_entity_poly.type
_entity_poly.pdbx_seq_one_letter_code
_entity_poly.pdbx_strand_id
1 'polypeptide(L)'
;MFRYVECIDAGSEYCPCYLAEHGECIICSQLKGKEFCDCLNWSGTCIYQEYLWNNEKGKKPRQFVKCRILSKQYIREDVFILKIKVPKSMARILDNIGAYVFLRKNNDDVVFSTPISVAESDPLAGVIKVMIKVNGIKTKAIDECSDFISVKGPYLNGIQGQRFIRDVNNGKMLFLIRGTAGISALMAAKKCIKDNEIDVLIDKGRHEKNFLEDYFSEVGCAVNRLSFLDEKGLSDEGKYKIKEYIKNKQYDVALSAGNDGFHSQIINYINKID
;
A
#
# COMPACT_ATOMS: atom_id res chain seq x y z
N MET A 1 24.37 13.85 8.30
CA MET A 1 22.92 13.64 8.08
C MET A 1 22.55 12.32 8.72
N PHE A 2 21.97 12.32 9.92
CA PHE A 2 21.49 11.06 10.53
C PHE A 2 20.36 10.52 9.66
N ARG A 3 20.59 9.38 9.02
CA ARG A 3 19.61 8.72 8.16
C ARG A 3 18.52 8.16 9.07
N TYR A 4 17.37 8.82 9.12
CA TYR A 4 16.22 8.33 9.87
C TYR A 4 15.68 7.08 9.18
N VAL A 5 16.01 5.90 9.72
CA VAL A 5 15.58 4.59 9.20
C VAL A 5 14.44 4.08 10.07
N GLU A 6 13.29 3.81 9.45
CA GLU A 6 12.15 3.15 10.09
C GLU A 6 12.04 1.70 9.61
N CYS A 7 11.82 0.79 10.55
CA CYS A 7 11.47 -0.59 10.24
C CYS A 7 10.01 -0.81 10.64
N ILE A 8 9.16 -1.14 9.67
CA ILE A 8 7.72 -1.29 9.89
C ILE A 8 7.36 -2.49 10.76
N ASP A 9 8.26 -3.47 10.85
CA ASP A 9 8.08 -4.65 11.68
C ASP A 9 8.66 -4.46 13.10
N ALA A 10 9.39 -3.38 13.38
CA ALA A 10 10.00 -3.16 14.69
C ALA A 10 8.93 -3.17 15.80
N GLY A 11 9.10 -4.07 16.77
CA GLY A 11 8.15 -4.27 17.87
C GLY A 11 6.87 -5.03 17.52
N SER A 12 6.72 -5.52 16.30
CA SER A 12 5.60 -6.40 15.92
C SER A 12 5.83 -7.87 16.34
N GLU A 13 4.82 -8.71 16.10
CA GLU A 13 4.94 -10.18 16.22
C GLU A 13 5.98 -10.81 15.26
N TYR A 14 6.49 -10.04 14.29
CA TYR A 14 7.49 -10.48 13.31
C TYR A 14 8.90 -9.95 13.61
N CYS A 15 9.09 -9.22 14.72
CA CYS A 15 10.38 -8.71 15.16
C CYS A 15 10.73 -9.26 16.56
N PRO A 16 11.96 -9.78 16.78
CA PRO A 16 13.09 -9.85 15.86
C PRO A 16 12.86 -10.78 14.67
N CYS A 17 13.52 -10.52 13.55
CA CYS A 17 13.42 -11.32 12.33
C CYS A 17 14.76 -11.99 12.00
N TYR A 18 14.83 -12.68 10.86
CA TYR A 18 16.04 -13.36 10.41
C TYR A 18 17.27 -12.44 10.27
N LEU A 19 17.06 -11.14 9.98
CA LEU A 19 18.15 -10.17 9.98
C LEU A 19 18.78 -10.01 11.37
N ALA A 20 17.98 -10.06 12.44
CA ALA A 20 18.51 -10.01 13.81
C ALA A 20 19.36 -11.25 14.13
N GLU A 21 18.94 -12.44 13.68
CA GLU A 21 19.69 -13.68 13.87
C GLU A 21 21.08 -13.65 13.21
N HIS A 22 21.23 -12.88 12.12
CA HIS A 22 22.46 -12.85 11.32
C HIS A 22 23.33 -11.62 11.60
N GLY A 23 23.01 -10.83 12.63
CA GLY A 23 23.79 -9.62 12.93
C GLY A 23 23.54 -8.46 11.96
N GLU A 24 22.41 -8.46 11.24
CA GLU A 24 22.09 -7.54 10.14
C GLU A 24 20.89 -6.63 10.47
N CYS A 25 20.59 -6.42 11.75
CA CYS A 25 19.43 -5.61 12.14
C CYS A 25 19.59 -4.14 11.70
N ILE A 26 18.70 -3.66 10.83
CA ILE A 26 18.78 -2.26 10.35
C ILE A 26 18.54 -1.22 11.46
N ILE A 27 17.87 -1.59 12.56
CA ILE A 27 17.53 -0.68 13.66
C ILE A 27 18.47 -0.82 14.86
N CYS A 28 18.73 -2.04 15.35
CA CYS A 28 19.45 -2.26 16.59
C CYS A 28 20.97 -2.38 16.35
N SER A 29 21.78 -1.53 16.98
CA SER A 29 23.24 -1.58 16.90
C SER A 29 23.88 -2.80 17.54
N GLN A 30 23.34 -3.28 18.66
CA GLN A 30 23.87 -4.45 19.37
C GLN A 30 23.68 -5.72 18.53
N LEU A 31 22.56 -5.82 17.82
CA LEU A 31 22.33 -6.84 16.78
C LEU A 31 23.08 -6.57 15.48
N LYS A 32 24.03 -5.63 15.46
CA LYS A 32 25.05 -5.42 14.42
C LYS A 32 26.47 -5.53 14.99
N GLY A 33 26.61 -6.10 16.19
CA GLY A 33 27.91 -6.30 16.85
C GLY A 33 28.50 -5.06 17.52
N LYS A 34 27.75 -3.95 17.68
CA LYS A 34 28.23 -2.82 18.50
C LYS A 34 28.08 -3.12 19.98
N GLU A 35 28.99 -2.59 20.79
CA GLU A 35 29.02 -2.81 22.24
C GLU A 35 27.90 -2.06 22.99
N PHE A 36 27.39 -0.95 22.43
CA PHE A 36 26.35 -0.13 23.06
C PHE A 36 25.12 0.06 22.19
N CYS A 37 23.98 0.29 22.85
CA CYS A 37 22.72 0.63 22.21
C CYS A 37 22.73 2.10 21.75
N ASP A 38 22.51 2.34 20.46
CA ASP A 38 22.34 3.67 19.86
C ASP A 38 20.94 3.83 19.22
N CYS A 39 19.95 3.10 19.74
CA CYS A 39 18.60 3.05 19.16
C CYS A 39 17.97 4.44 19.06
N LEU A 40 17.91 4.98 17.84
CA LEU A 40 17.27 6.27 17.54
C LEU A 40 15.76 6.15 17.31
N ASN A 41 15.25 4.93 17.16
CA ASN A 41 13.88 4.67 16.73
C ASN A 41 13.21 3.62 17.61
N TRP A 42 12.89 4.04 18.84
CA TRP A 42 12.21 3.19 19.81
C TRP A 42 10.76 2.93 19.39
N SER A 43 10.44 1.67 19.12
CA SER A 43 9.10 1.24 18.67
C SER A 43 8.24 0.66 19.80
N GLY A 44 8.53 1.02 21.06
CA GLY A 44 7.81 0.53 22.24
C GLY A 44 8.42 -0.70 22.92
N THR A 45 9.35 -1.40 22.26
CA THR A 45 10.08 -2.55 22.83
C THR A 45 11.55 -2.56 22.39
N CYS A 46 12.40 -3.19 23.21
CA CYS A 46 13.82 -3.37 22.91
C CYS A 46 14.00 -4.61 22.03
N ILE A 47 14.36 -4.40 20.76
CA ILE A 47 14.56 -5.50 19.79
C ILE A 47 15.63 -6.49 20.26
N TYR A 48 16.72 -5.99 20.87
CA TYR A 48 17.77 -6.84 21.41
C TYR A 48 17.27 -7.71 22.57
N GLN A 49 16.49 -7.11 23.48
CA GLN A 49 15.91 -7.86 24.60
C GLN A 49 14.91 -8.91 24.12
N GLU A 50 14.04 -8.56 23.17
CA GLU A 50 13.11 -9.51 22.53
C GLU A 50 13.85 -10.67 21.85
N TYR A 51 15.01 -10.40 21.26
CA TYR A 51 15.87 -11.42 20.66
C TYR A 51 16.46 -12.37 21.69
N LEU A 52 17.01 -11.85 22.79
CA LEU A 52 17.50 -12.69 23.90
C LEU A 52 16.36 -13.52 24.50
N TRP A 53 15.19 -12.93 24.73
CA TRP A 53 14.02 -13.62 25.23
C TRP A 53 13.46 -14.66 24.26
N ASN A 54 13.71 -14.50 22.96
CA ASN A 54 13.36 -15.48 21.94
C ASN A 54 14.49 -16.49 21.67
N ASN A 55 15.36 -16.74 22.66
CA ASN A 55 16.48 -17.69 22.61
C ASN A 55 17.43 -17.43 21.43
N GLU A 56 17.75 -16.16 21.18
CA GLU A 56 18.66 -15.75 20.10
C GLU A 56 18.17 -16.20 18.71
N LYS A 57 16.85 -16.31 18.55
CA LYS A 57 16.19 -16.61 17.29
C LYS A 57 15.23 -15.47 16.91
N GLY A 58 14.96 -15.37 15.63
CA GLY A 58 13.91 -14.57 15.03
C GLY A 58 12.56 -15.22 15.24
N LYS A 59 11.52 -14.39 15.26
CA LYS A 59 10.13 -14.85 15.31
C LYS A 59 9.76 -15.51 13.99
N LYS A 60 8.73 -16.38 14.05
CA LYS A 60 8.28 -17.14 12.88
C LYS A 60 7.90 -16.18 11.75
N PRO A 61 8.34 -16.45 10.50
CA PRO A 61 7.94 -15.62 9.38
C PRO A 61 6.44 -15.77 9.12
N ARG A 62 5.84 -14.76 8.48
CA ARG A 62 4.47 -14.83 7.95
C ARG A 62 4.30 -16.10 7.13
N GLN A 63 3.21 -16.84 7.35
CA GLN A 63 2.91 -18.08 6.64
C GLN A 63 1.68 -17.90 5.76
N PHE A 64 1.53 -18.77 4.76
CA PHE A 64 0.29 -18.86 4.00
C PHE A 64 -0.79 -19.49 4.85
N VAL A 65 -1.96 -18.86 4.88
CA VAL A 65 -3.19 -19.40 5.45
C VAL A 65 -4.23 -19.58 4.35
N LYS A 66 -4.95 -20.71 4.40
CA LYS A 66 -6.06 -20.98 3.48
C LYS A 66 -7.28 -20.16 3.95
N CYS A 67 -7.72 -19.24 3.11
CA CYS A 67 -8.81 -18.31 3.41
C CYS A 67 -9.99 -18.55 2.48
N ARG A 68 -11.21 -18.35 2.99
CA ARG A 68 -12.44 -18.49 2.20
C ARG A 68 -12.70 -17.23 1.39
N ILE A 69 -13.04 -17.39 0.11
CA ILE A 69 -13.56 -16.32 -0.73
C ILE A 69 -15.04 -16.16 -0.40
N LEU A 70 -15.43 -14.94 -0.03
CA LEU A 70 -16.81 -14.59 0.30
C LEU A 70 -17.60 -14.18 -0.94
N SER A 71 -16.95 -13.45 -1.83
CA SER A 71 -17.54 -13.01 -3.10
C SER A 71 -16.44 -12.65 -4.10
N LYS A 72 -16.75 -12.84 -5.38
CA LYS A 72 -15.99 -12.33 -6.52
C LYS A 72 -16.93 -11.49 -7.39
N GLN A 73 -16.55 -10.27 -7.71
CA GLN A 73 -17.33 -9.37 -8.56
C GLN A 73 -16.43 -8.77 -9.64
N TYR A 74 -16.79 -8.95 -10.91
CA TYR A 74 -16.11 -8.28 -12.01
C TYR A 74 -16.57 -6.83 -12.11
N ILE A 75 -15.61 -5.91 -12.14
CA ILE A 75 -15.84 -4.50 -12.50
C ILE A 75 -15.74 -4.36 -14.02
N ARG A 76 -14.81 -5.11 -14.62
CA ARG A 76 -14.55 -5.22 -16.06
C ARG A 76 -14.11 -6.66 -16.35
N GLU A 77 -14.07 -7.02 -17.63
CA GLU A 77 -13.61 -8.34 -18.08
C GLU A 77 -12.24 -8.74 -17.50
N ASP A 78 -11.33 -7.79 -17.34
CA ASP A 78 -9.96 -8.00 -16.84
C ASP A 78 -9.73 -7.54 -15.39
N VAL A 79 -10.77 -7.04 -14.69
CA VAL A 79 -10.63 -6.50 -13.33
C VAL A 79 -11.76 -6.99 -12.43
N PHE A 80 -11.40 -7.63 -11.32
CA PHE A 80 -12.35 -8.13 -10.33
C PHE A 80 -11.96 -7.76 -8.91
N ILE A 81 -12.96 -7.76 -8.04
CA ILE A 81 -12.84 -7.60 -6.60
C ILE A 81 -13.06 -8.95 -5.93
N LEU A 82 -12.20 -9.28 -4.98
CA LEU A 82 -12.44 -10.36 -4.02
C LEU A 82 -12.74 -9.79 -2.64
N LYS A 83 -13.73 -10.37 -1.97
CA LYS A 83 -13.85 -10.30 -0.51
C LYS A 83 -13.35 -11.60 0.07
N ILE A 84 -12.37 -11.54 0.96
CA ILE A 84 -11.69 -12.72 1.52
C ILE A 84 -11.83 -12.72 3.03
N LYS A 85 -12.25 -13.86 3.60
CA LYS A 85 -12.28 -14.08 5.06
C LYS A 85 -10.88 -14.40 5.57
N VAL A 86 -10.33 -13.53 6.41
CA VAL A 86 -9.01 -13.66 7.02
C VAL A 86 -9.12 -13.68 8.55
N PRO A 87 -8.06 -14.10 9.28
CA PRO A 87 -8.03 -13.95 10.74
C PRO A 87 -8.26 -12.50 11.16
N LYS A 88 -9.04 -12.25 12.22
CA LYS A 88 -9.33 -10.89 12.69
C LYS A 88 -8.07 -10.11 13.08
N SER A 89 -7.05 -10.79 13.63
CA SER A 89 -5.74 -10.21 13.92
C SER A 89 -5.06 -9.68 12.64
N MET A 90 -5.10 -10.46 11.55
CA MET A 90 -4.58 -10.04 10.25
C MET A 90 -5.37 -8.87 9.68
N ALA A 91 -6.71 -8.92 9.71
CA ALA A 91 -7.56 -7.82 9.24
C ALA A 91 -7.29 -6.51 9.99
N ARG A 92 -7.04 -6.56 11.30
CA ARG A 92 -6.68 -5.38 12.11
C ARG A 92 -5.39 -4.72 11.63
N ILE A 93 -4.37 -5.51 11.28
CA ILE A 93 -3.11 -4.96 10.77
C ILE A 93 -3.27 -4.49 9.32
N LEU A 94 -4.05 -5.20 8.50
CA LEU A 94 -4.34 -4.81 7.11
C LEU A 94 -5.23 -3.57 6.98
N ASP A 95 -5.78 -3.06 8.08
CA ASP A 95 -6.51 -1.80 8.15
C ASP A 95 -5.57 -0.58 8.32
N ASN A 96 -4.41 -0.62 7.65
CA ASN A 96 -3.40 0.43 7.65
C ASN A 96 -3.04 0.84 6.23
N ILE A 97 -2.78 2.14 6.04
CA ILE A 97 -2.34 2.70 4.75
C ILE A 97 -1.13 1.93 4.22
N GLY A 98 -1.16 1.54 2.94
CA GLY A 98 -0.09 0.76 2.32
C GLY A 98 -0.06 -0.72 2.71
N ALA A 99 -1.13 -1.25 3.32
CA ALA A 99 -1.23 -2.67 3.58
C ALA A 99 -1.41 -3.49 2.29
N TYR A 100 -0.76 -4.65 2.25
CA TYR A 100 -0.88 -5.61 1.14
C TYR A 100 -0.73 -7.05 1.63
N VAL A 101 -1.14 -7.99 0.79
CA VAL A 101 -1.02 -9.43 1.01
C VAL A 101 -0.44 -10.10 -0.23
N PHE A 102 0.18 -11.26 -0.05
CA PHE A 102 0.46 -12.15 -1.17
C PHE A 102 -0.69 -13.14 -1.32
N LEU A 103 -1.19 -13.24 -2.55
CA LEU A 103 -2.24 -14.17 -2.95
C LEU A 103 -1.69 -15.20 -3.93
N ARG A 104 -2.20 -16.42 -3.84
CA ARG A 104 -2.01 -17.48 -4.84
C ARG A 104 -3.13 -18.51 -4.75
N LYS A 105 -3.33 -19.28 -5.82
CA LYS A 105 -4.18 -20.47 -5.78
C LYS A 105 -3.61 -21.47 -4.77
N ASN A 106 -4.51 -22.20 -4.10
CA ASN A 106 -4.07 -23.20 -3.12
C ASN A 106 -3.26 -24.28 -3.82
N ASN A 107 -2.23 -24.79 -3.14
CA ASN A 107 -1.32 -25.83 -3.62
C ASN A 107 -0.37 -25.43 -4.76
N ASP A 108 -0.50 -24.22 -5.32
CA ASP A 108 0.52 -23.70 -6.24
C ASP A 108 1.88 -23.55 -5.55
N ASP A 109 2.95 -23.47 -6.34
CA ASP A 109 4.26 -23.12 -5.81
C ASP A 109 4.27 -21.66 -5.26
N VAL A 110 5.10 -21.41 -4.25
CA VAL A 110 5.28 -20.07 -3.66
C VAL A 110 5.79 -19.04 -4.67
N VAL A 111 6.44 -19.45 -5.76
CA VAL A 111 6.87 -18.57 -6.85
C VAL A 111 5.69 -17.89 -7.55
N PHE A 112 4.48 -18.47 -7.49
CA PHE A 112 3.26 -17.89 -8.07
C PHE A 112 2.56 -16.88 -7.15
N SER A 113 3.15 -16.58 -5.99
CA SER A 113 2.65 -15.54 -5.09
C SER A 113 2.65 -14.18 -5.78
N THR A 114 1.51 -13.49 -5.69
CA THR A 114 1.32 -12.15 -6.26
C THR A 114 1.02 -11.16 -5.14
N PRO A 115 1.80 -10.07 -5.00
CA PRO A 115 1.49 -9.01 -4.04
C PRO A 115 0.28 -8.23 -4.53
N ILE A 116 -0.71 -8.06 -3.68
CA ILE A 116 -1.96 -7.36 -3.98
C ILE A 116 -2.26 -6.40 -2.83
N SER A 117 -2.41 -5.12 -3.18
CA SER A 117 -2.81 -4.08 -2.23
C SER A 117 -4.18 -4.38 -1.66
N VAL A 118 -4.31 -4.21 -0.34
CA VAL A 118 -5.63 -4.24 0.30
C VAL A 118 -6.32 -2.92 0.00
N ALA A 119 -7.55 -2.99 -0.51
CA ALA A 119 -8.35 -1.79 -0.80
C ALA A 119 -9.11 -1.35 0.46
N GLU A 120 -9.62 -2.32 1.21
CA GLU A 120 -10.41 -2.12 2.42
C GLU A 120 -10.20 -3.31 3.36
N SER A 121 -10.30 -3.06 4.65
CA SER A 121 -10.30 -4.08 5.69
C SER A 121 -11.43 -3.81 6.68
N ASP A 122 -12.15 -4.86 7.05
CA ASP A 122 -13.10 -4.89 8.16
C ASP A 122 -12.51 -5.77 9.27
N PRO A 123 -11.87 -5.17 10.29
CA PRO A 123 -11.29 -5.90 11.41
C PRO A 123 -12.31 -6.67 12.26
N LEU A 124 -13.55 -6.18 12.37
CA LEU A 124 -14.59 -6.79 13.19
C LEU A 124 -15.11 -8.07 12.54
N ALA A 125 -15.38 -8.01 11.24
CA ALA A 125 -15.79 -9.15 10.45
C ALA A 125 -14.61 -10.05 10.06
N GLY A 126 -13.36 -9.58 10.11
CA GLY A 126 -12.20 -10.32 9.60
C GLY A 126 -12.27 -10.51 8.09
N VAL A 127 -12.59 -9.45 7.36
CA VAL A 127 -12.77 -9.47 5.91
C VAL A 127 -11.86 -8.42 5.28
N ILE A 128 -11.16 -8.80 4.23
CA ILE A 128 -10.43 -7.85 3.39
C ILE A 128 -11.02 -7.82 1.99
N LYS A 129 -10.96 -6.65 1.37
CA LYS A 129 -11.32 -6.43 -0.03
C LYS A 129 -10.05 -6.13 -0.81
N VAL A 130 -9.85 -6.85 -1.90
CA VAL A 130 -8.73 -6.66 -2.82
C VAL A 130 -9.25 -6.50 -4.24
N MET A 131 -8.53 -5.74 -5.06
CA MET A 131 -8.82 -5.58 -6.48
C MET A 131 -7.66 -6.11 -7.30
N ILE A 132 -7.97 -6.90 -8.32
CA ILE A 132 -6.98 -7.63 -9.10
C ILE A 132 -7.26 -7.41 -10.58
N LYS A 133 -6.22 -7.04 -11.31
CA LYS A 133 -6.23 -7.02 -12.78
C LYS A 133 -5.60 -8.31 -13.31
N VAL A 134 -6.30 -9.00 -14.19
CA VAL A 134 -5.80 -10.20 -14.87
C VAL A 134 -4.81 -9.78 -15.96
N ASN A 135 -3.51 -10.02 -15.73
CA ASN A 135 -2.45 -9.69 -16.70
C ASN A 135 -1.61 -10.91 -17.12
N GLY A 136 -1.43 -11.90 -16.24
CA GLY A 136 -0.54 -13.04 -16.49
C GLY A 136 -0.93 -14.29 -15.71
N ILE A 137 -0.09 -15.32 -15.81
CA ILE A 137 -0.40 -16.67 -15.27
C ILE A 137 -0.77 -16.65 -13.78
N LYS A 138 -0.07 -15.85 -12.97
CA LYS A 138 -0.33 -15.75 -11.52
C LYS A 138 -1.71 -15.16 -11.22
N THR A 139 -2.07 -14.07 -11.89
CA THR A 139 -3.36 -13.41 -11.70
C THR A 139 -4.52 -14.21 -12.33
N LYS A 140 -4.26 -14.94 -13.43
CA LYS A 140 -5.22 -15.89 -14.01
C LYS A 140 -5.53 -17.03 -13.03
N ALA A 141 -4.51 -17.60 -12.39
CA ALA A 141 -4.70 -18.64 -11.37
C ALA A 141 -5.53 -18.14 -10.16
N ILE A 142 -5.36 -16.87 -9.76
CA ILE A 142 -6.20 -16.25 -8.73
C ILE A 142 -7.65 -16.06 -9.23
N ASP A 143 -7.82 -15.68 -10.49
CA ASP A 143 -9.13 -15.54 -11.12
C ASP A 143 -9.89 -16.87 -11.27
N GLU A 144 -9.19 -18.00 -11.35
CA GLU A 144 -9.81 -19.33 -11.33
C GLU A 144 -10.28 -19.77 -9.93
N CYS A 145 -9.87 -19.09 -8.85
CA CYS A 145 -10.25 -19.48 -7.49
C CYS A 145 -11.73 -19.13 -7.20
N SER A 146 -12.52 -20.12 -6.78
CA SER A 146 -13.93 -19.95 -6.39
C SER A 146 -14.12 -19.85 -4.87
N ASP A 147 -13.65 -20.85 -4.13
CA ASP A 147 -14.05 -21.04 -2.72
C ASP A 147 -12.95 -20.64 -1.74
N PHE A 148 -11.70 -20.93 -2.10
CA PHE A 148 -10.55 -20.74 -1.22
C PHE A 148 -9.35 -20.20 -1.97
N ILE A 149 -8.55 -19.42 -1.24
CA ILE A 149 -7.30 -18.83 -1.72
C ILE A 149 -6.26 -18.86 -0.61
N SER A 150 -4.99 -18.98 -0.99
CA SER A 150 -3.88 -18.89 -0.05
C SER A 150 -3.48 -17.44 0.13
N VAL A 151 -3.50 -16.96 1.38
CA VAL A 151 -3.16 -15.58 1.76
C VAL A 151 -1.92 -15.61 2.65
N LYS A 152 -0.90 -14.83 2.33
CA LYS A 152 0.25 -14.57 3.21
C LYS A 152 0.30 -13.09 3.51
N GLY A 153 0.37 -12.76 4.79
CA GLY A 153 0.35 -11.39 5.29
C GLY A 153 0.30 -11.40 6.82
N PRO A 154 0.09 -10.23 7.44
CA PRO A 154 -0.11 -8.92 6.82
C PRO A 154 1.22 -8.24 6.48
N TYR A 155 1.31 -7.59 5.32
CA TYR A 155 2.46 -6.74 4.96
C TYR A 155 2.05 -5.26 4.91
N LEU A 156 3.02 -4.39 5.20
CA LEU A 156 2.87 -2.93 5.24
C LEU A 156 3.94 -2.28 4.37
N ASN A 157 3.97 -0.94 4.29
CA ASN A 157 4.88 -0.17 3.42
C ASN A 157 4.66 -0.36 1.90
N GLY A 158 3.46 -0.76 1.48
CA GLY A 158 3.07 -0.76 0.06
C GLY A 158 2.94 0.64 -0.54
N ILE A 159 2.93 1.69 0.30
CA ILE A 159 3.03 3.10 -0.10
C ILE A 159 4.30 3.69 0.52
N GLN A 160 5.17 4.22 -0.34
CA GLN A 160 6.37 4.91 0.11
C GLN A 160 6.02 6.25 0.76
N GLY A 161 6.71 6.60 1.84
CA GLY A 161 6.48 7.87 2.53
C GLY A 161 5.16 7.94 3.30
N GLN A 162 4.53 6.81 3.65
CA GLN A 162 3.23 6.75 4.34
C GLN A 162 3.12 7.63 5.60
N ARG A 163 4.24 7.90 6.31
CA ARG A 163 4.25 8.83 7.45
C ARG A 163 3.77 10.23 7.07
N PHE A 164 4.19 10.73 5.92
CA PHE A 164 3.80 12.05 5.41
C PHE A 164 2.33 12.11 5.02
N ILE A 165 1.65 10.97 4.91
CA ILE A 165 0.20 10.90 4.69
C ILE A 165 -0.52 10.84 6.04
N ARG A 166 -0.01 10.05 6.99
CA ARG A 166 -0.60 9.86 8.32
C ARG A 166 -0.47 11.10 9.21
N ASP A 167 0.58 11.87 9.03
CA ASP A 167 0.91 13.00 9.91
C ASP A 167 0.18 14.29 9.51
N VAL A 168 -0.54 14.29 8.37
CA VAL A 168 -1.36 15.43 7.96
C VAL A 168 -2.66 15.44 8.76
N ASN A 169 -2.96 16.59 9.35
CA ASN A 169 -4.15 16.81 10.15
C ASN A 169 -4.72 18.20 9.84
N ASN A 170 -6.02 18.28 9.50
CA ASN A 170 -6.67 19.50 9.01
C ASN A 170 -5.94 20.12 7.81
N GLY A 171 -5.38 19.27 6.95
CA GLY A 171 -4.59 19.66 5.78
C GLY A 171 -5.25 19.31 4.45
N LYS A 172 -4.51 19.54 3.38
CA LYS A 172 -4.92 19.28 1.99
C LYS A 172 -4.00 18.26 1.35
N MET A 173 -4.60 17.25 0.72
CA MET A 173 -3.89 16.19 0.02
C MET A 173 -4.25 16.16 -1.47
N LEU A 174 -3.24 15.92 -2.30
CA LEU A 174 -3.42 15.76 -3.75
C LEU A 174 -3.10 14.32 -4.17
N PHE A 175 -4.08 13.59 -4.67
CA PHE A 175 -3.88 12.23 -5.17
C PHE A 175 -3.85 12.23 -6.69
N LEU A 176 -2.78 11.70 -7.28
CA LEU A 176 -2.53 11.64 -8.72
C LEU A 176 -2.59 10.17 -9.15
N ILE A 177 -3.66 9.79 -9.83
CA ILE A 177 -4.03 8.39 -10.02
C ILE A 177 -4.07 8.00 -11.49
N ARG A 178 -3.41 6.90 -11.83
CA ARG A 178 -3.46 6.29 -13.16
C ARG A 178 -3.59 4.78 -13.11
N GLY A 179 -4.65 4.27 -13.74
CA GLY A 179 -4.91 2.83 -13.87
C GLY A 179 -5.28 2.14 -12.56
N THR A 180 -5.21 0.80 -12.54
CA THR A 180 -5.64 -0.03 -11.40
C THR A 180 -4.77 0.14 -10.16
N ALA A 181 -3.56 0.68 -10.30
CA ALA A 181 -2.68 0.99 -9.17
C ALA A 181 -3.32 2.02 -8.22
N GLY A 182 -4.26 2.84 -8.69
CA GLY A 182 -5.01 3.78 -7.85
C GLY A 182 -5.74 3.16 -6.67
N ILE A 183 -6.01 1.85 -6.70
CA ILE A 183 -6.64 1.17 -5.58
C ILE A 183 -5.80 1.23 -4.29
N SER A 184 -4.46 1.31 -4.40
CA SER A 184 -3.60 1.45 -3.23
C SER A 184 -3.86 2.76 -2.48
N ALA A 185 -4.19 3.83 -3.21
CA ALA A 185 -4.51 5.13 -2.65
C ALA A 185 -5.91 5.20 -2.01
N LEU A 186 -6.82 4.26 -2.32
CA LEU A 186 -8.17 4.28 -1.78
C LEU A 186 -8.19 4.12 -0.25
N MET A 187 -7.32 3.27 0.30
CA MET A 187 -7.22 3.12 1.75
C MET A 187 -6.67 4.39 2.42
N ALA A 188 -5.73 5.07 1.78
CA ALA A 188 -5.24 6.37 2.26
C ALA A 188 -6.38 7.40 2.30
N ALA A 189 -7.17 7.50 1.23
CA ALA A 189 -8.32 8.40 1.19
C ALA A 189 -9.30 8.10 2.32
N LYS A 190 -9.72 6.82 2.48
CA LYS A 190 -10.66 6.41 3.53
C LYS A 190 -10.21 6.75 4.94
N LYS A 191 -8.90 6.66 5.21
CA LYS A 191 -8.33 6.93 6.53
C LYS A 191 -8.15 8.43 6.79
N CYS A 192 -7.89 9.22 5.75
CA CYS A 192 -7.51 10.62 5.90
C CYS A 192 -8.65 11.61 5.64
N ILE A 193 -9.69 11.25 4.87
CA ILE A 193 -10.75 12.17 4.41
C ILE A 193 -11.56 12.80 5.54
N LYS A 194 -11.63 12.15 6.71
CA LYS A 194 -12.40 12.65 7.84
C LYS A 194 -11.85 13.99 8.37
N ASP A 195 -10.54 14.12 8.38
CA ASP A 195 -9.83 15.24 9.01
C ASP A 195 -9.08 16.09 7.97
N ASN A 196 -9.19 15.78 6.67
CA ASN A 196 -8.42 16.43 5.60
C ASN A 196 -9.25 16.61 4.32
N GLU A 197 -8.91 17.61 3.53
CA GLU A 197 -9.44 17.76 2.16
C GLU A 197 -8.59 16.93 1.19
N ILE A 198 -9.24 16.13 0.33
CA ILE A 198 -8.53 15.29 -0.64
C ILE A 198 -9.05 15.59 -2.05
N ASP A 199 -8.20 16.22 -2.84
CA ASP A 199 -8.39 16.38 -4.28
C ASP A 199 -7.76 15.18 -5.01
N VAL A 200 -8.53 14.55 -5.88
CA VAL A 200 -8.10 13.36 -6.63
C VAL A 200 -8.14 13.66 -8.11
N LEU A 201 -6.96 13.68 -8.74
CA LEU A 201 -6.81 13.79 -10.18
C LEU A 201 -6.66 12.38 -10.77
N ILE A 202 -7.62 11.95 -11.58
CA ILE A 202 -7.67 10.60 -12.17
C ILE A 202 -7.47 10.64 -13.68
N ASP A 203 -6.57 9.78 -14.18
CA ASP A 203 -6.36 9.59 -15.61
C ASP A 203 -7.64 9.10 -16.30
N LYS A 204 -8.02 9.76 -17.40
CA LYS A 204 -9.16 9.37 -18.24
C LYS A 204 -9.05 7.89 -18.65
N GLY A 205 -7.84 7.41 -18.92
CA GLY A 205 -7.59 6.06 -19.37
C GLY A 205 -8.14 5.80 -20.77
N ARG A 206 -8.36 4.53 -21.10
CA ARG A 206 -8.89 4.10 -22.42
C ARG A 206 -10.42 4.02 -22.47
N HIS A 207 -11.10 4.26 -21.36
CA HIS A 207 -12.53 4.00 -21.19
C HIS A 207 -13.27 5.28 -20.84
N GLU A 208 -14.52 5.37 -21.28
CA GLU A 208 -15.35 6.55 -21.08
C GLU A 208 -15.63 6.81 -19.59
N LYS A 209 -15.62 5.80 -18.71
CA LYS A 209 -15.70 5.97 -17.25
C LYS A 209 -14.55 5.24 -16.54
N ASN A 210 -13.83 5.91 -15.65
CA ASN A 210 -12.85 5.24 -14.79
C ASN A 210 -13.56 4.78 -13.51
N PHE A 211 -13.58 3.46 -13.28
CA PHE A 211 -14.28 2.86 -12.14
C PHE A 211 -13.79 3.38 -10.78
N LEU A 212 -12.55 3.89 -10.69
CA LEU A 212 -12.02 4.46 -9.45
C LEU A 212 -12.71 5.78 -9.07
N GLU A 213 -13.26 6.52 -10.02
CA GLU A 213 -13.96 7.78 -9.75
C GLU A 213 -15.09 7.59 -8.75
N ASP A 214 -15.90 6.55 -8.95
CA ASP A 214 -17.01 6.22 -8.06
C ASP A 214 -16.47 5.89 -6.65
N TYR A 215 -15.43 5.07 -6.55
CA TYR A 215 -14.83 4.71 -5.26
C TYR A 215 -14.29 5.90 -4.47
N PHE A 216 -13.66 6.87 -5.12
CA PHE A 216 -13.15 8.07 -4.43
C PHE A 216 -14.27 9.07 -4.13
N SER A 217 -15.23 9.23 -5.03
CA SER A 217 -16.38 10.13 -4.82
C SER A 217 -17.27 9.65 -3.67
N GLU A 218 -17.54 8.35 -3.58
CA GLU A 218 -18.30 7.73 -2.47
C GLU A 218 -17.63 7.92 -1.10
N VAL A 219 -16.30 8.06 -1.08
CA VAL A 219 -15.53 8.35 0.16
C VAL A 219 -15.59 9.83 0.53
N GLY A 220 -16.00 10.71 -0.38
CA GLY A 220 -16.09 12.16 -0.17
C GLY A 220 -14.93 12.96 -0.76
N CYS A 221 -14.09 12.35 -1.60
CA CYS A 221 -13.01 13.06 -2.27
C CYS A 221 -13.50 13.95 -3.42
N ALA A 222 -12.80 15.06 -3.67
CA ALA A 222 -13.05 15.92 -4.83
C ALA A 222 -12.36 15.35 -6.08
N VAL A 223 -13.10 14.60 -6.88
CA VAL A 223 -12.55 13.88 -8.04
C VAL A 223 -12.61 14.73 -9.31
N ASN A 224 -11.47 14.83 -10.01
CA ASN A 224 -11.35 15.49 -11.30
C ASN A 224 -10.66 14.56 -12.29
N ARG A 225 -11.24 14.41 -13.49
CA ARG A 225 -10.62 13.63 -14.56
C ARG A 225 -9.76 14.49 -15.46
N LEU A 226 -8.63 13.94 -15.87
CA LEU A 226 -7.72 14.59 -16.81
C LEU A 226 -6.95 13.57 -17.64
N SER A 227 -6.41 13.97 -18.79
CA SER A 227 -5.46 13.15 -19.52
C SER A 227 -4.06 13.41 -18.96
N PHE A 228 -3.49 12.52 -18.16
CA PHE A 228 -2.17 12.78 -17.58
C PHE A 228 -1.08 12.73 -18.64
N LEU A 229 -1.17 11.75 -19.54
CA LEU A 229 -0.11 11.44 -20.49
C LEU A 229 -0.58 11.51 -21.94
N ASP A 230 0.35 11.86 -22.83
CA ASP A 230 0.26 11.74 -24.27
C ASP A 230 1.45 10.89 -24.81
N GLU A 231 1.64 10.86 -26.13
CA GLU A 231 2.74 10.11 -26.77
C GLU A 231 4.14 10.59 -26.36
N LYS A 232 4.27 11.84 -25.89
CA LYS A 232 5.54 12.49 -25.53
C LYS A 232 5.79 12.51 -24.02
N GLY A 233 4.88 11.97 -23.21
CA GLY A 233 4.99 11.93 -21.75
C GLY A 233 3.84 12.68 -21.09
N LEU A 234 4.14 13.54 -20.11
CA LEU A 234 3.13 14.36 -19.43
C LEU A 234 2.47 15.31 -20.45
N SER A 235 1.15 15.19 -20.59
CA SER A 235 0.38 16.03 -21.51
C SER A 235 0.34 17.48 -21.03
N ASP A 236 0.03 18.41 -21.94
CA ASP A 236 -0.10 19.82 -21.57
C ASP A 236 -1.32 20.08 -20.65
N GLU A 237 -2.41 19.32 -20.82
CA GLU A 237 -3.55 19.30 -19.89
C GLU A 237 -3.10 18.87 -18.49
N GLY A 238 -2.34 17.76 -18.40
CA GLY A 238 -1.83 17.21 -17.15
C GLY A 238 -0.89 18.18 -16.45
N LYS A 239 0.09 18.73 -17.17
CA LYS A 239 1.00 19.77 -16.65
C LYS A 239 0.24 20.97 -16.11
N TYR A 240 -0.65 21.53 -16.92
CA TYR A 240 -1.45 22.70 -16.53
C TYR A 240 -2.26 22.42 -15.26
N LYS A 241 -3.00 21.31 -15.22
CA LYS A 241 -3.85 20.97 -14.06
C LYS A 241 -3.06 20.68 -12.80
N ILE A 242 -1.96 19.92 -12.90
CA ILE A 242 -1.09 19.66 -11.73
C ILE A 242 -0.55 20.99 -11.20
N LYS A 243 -0.04 21.87 -12.06
CA LYS A 243 0.50 23.18 -11.67
C LYS A 243 -0.57 24.10 -11.07
N GLU A 244 -1.75 24.15 -11.67
CA GLU A 244 -2.90 24.90 -11.18
C GLU A 244 -3.25 24.45 -9.75
N TYR A 245 -3.39 23.14 -9.54
CA TYR A 245 -3.74 22.58 -8.24
C TYR A 245 -2.68 22.90 -7.19
N ILE A 246 -1.41 22.62 -7.49
CA ILE A 246 -0.30 22.84 -6.55
C ILE A 246 -0.16 24.31 -6.17
N LYS A 247 -0.20 25.24 -7.14
CA LYS A 247 -0.03 26.66 -6.86
C LYS A 247 -1.21 27.30 -6.15
N ASN A 248 -2.44 26.90 -6.49
CA ASN A 248 -3.63 27.57 -5.98
C ASN A 248 -4.08 27.06 -4.61
N LYS A 249 -3.84 25.77 -4.29
CA LYS A 249 -4.41 25.15 -3.09
C LYS A 249 -3.41 24.86 -1.97
N GLN A 250 -2.10 24.88 -2.25
CA GLN A 250 -1.02 24.59 -1.30
C GLN A 250 -1.24 23.26 -0.54
N TYR A 251 -0.88 22.14 -1.17
CA TYR A 251 -1.03 20.81 -0.55
C TYR A 251 0.11 20.48 0.40
N ASP A 252 -0.22 19.81 1.50
CA ASP A 252 0.74 19.27 2.47
C ASP A 252 1.44 18.01 1.92
N VAL A 253 0.70 17.20 1.15
CA VAL A 253 1.22 15.95 0.58
C VAL A 253 0.59 15.66 -0.78
N ALA A 254 1.42 15.11 -1.68
CA ALA A 254 0.96 14.55 -2.94
C ALA A 254 1.24 13.03 -2.97
N LEU A 255 0.20 12.23 -3.26
CA LEU A 255 0.30 10.79 -3.43
C LEU A 255 0.16 10.43 -4.91
N SER A 256 1.22 9.89 -5.50
CA SER A 256 1.17 9.31 -6.85
C SER A 256 0.82 7.83 -6.77
N ALA A 257 -0.16 7.38 -7.56
CA ALA A 257 -0.55 5.98 -7.68
C ALA A 257 -0.65 5.58 -9.16
N GLY A 258 0.32 4.84 -9.67
CA GLY A 258 0.42 4.46 -11.07
C GLY A 258 1.49 3.41 -11.31
N ASN A 259 2.02 3.35 -12.53
CA ASN A 259 3.22 2.57 -12.84
C ASN A 259 4.49 3.41 -12.69
N ASP A 260 5.66 2.77 -12.73
CA ASP A 260 6.95 3.45 -12.53
C ASP A 260 7.19 4.61 -13.51
N GLY A 261 6.75 4.45 -14.76
CA GLY A 261 6.83 5.51 -15.77
C GLY A 261 5.98 6.73 -15.39
N PHE A 262 4.76 6.51 -14.87
CA PHE A 262 3.92 7.58 -14.37
C PHE A 262 4.53 8.27 -13.15
N HIS A 263 5.00 7.51 -12.16
CA HIS A 263 5.67 8.06 -10.97
C HIS A 263 6.85 8.95 -11.35
N SER A 264 7.72 8.46 -12.24
CA SER A 264 8.91 9.19 -12.69
C SER A 264 8.55 10.52 -13.33
N GLN A 265 7.53 10.56 -14.19
CA GLN A 265 7.11 11.78 -14.87
C GLN A 265 6.49 12.78 -13.89
N ILE A 266 5.59 12.33 -13.01
CA ILE A 266 4.94 13.19 -12.01
C ILE A 266 5.97 13.80 -11.05
N ILE A 267 6.85 12.99 -10.48
CA ILE A 267 7.85 13.46 -9.51
C ILE A 267 8.79 14.48 -10.17
N ASN A 268 9.30 14.17 -11.37
CA ASN A 268 10.17 15.08 -12.12
C ASN A 268 9.50 16.40 -12.49
N TYR A 269 8.18 16.40 -12.70
CA TYR A 269 7.43 17.61 -12.99
C TYR A 269 7.15 18.43 -11.74
N ILE A 270 6.68 17.80 -10.66
CA ILE A 270 6.40 18.48 -9.39
C ILE A 270 7.64 19.15 -8.83
N ASN A 271 8.80 18.49 -8.89
CA ASN A 271 10.08 19.07 -8.43
C ASN A 271 10.56 20.29 -9.24
N LYS A 272 9.93 20.59 -10.38
CA LYS A 272 10.21 21.78 -11.22
C LYS A 272 9.17 22.89 -11.03
N ILE A 273 8.11 22.64 -10.27
CA ILE A 273 7.12 23.65 -9.96
C ILE A 273 7.65 24.46 -8.79
N ASP A 274 8.06 25.69 -9.07
CA ASP A 274 8.39 26.70 -8.04
C ASP A 274 7.19 27.00 -7.15
#